data_AF-D1PRV9-F1
#
_entry.id   AF-D1PRV9-F1
#
_cell.length_a   1.000
_cell.length_b   1.000
_cell.length_c   1.000
_cell.angle_alpha   90.00
_cell.angle_beta   90.00
_cell.angle_gamma   90.00
#
_symmetry.space_group_name_H-M   'P 1'
#
loop_
_entity.id
_entity.type
_entity.pdbx_description
1 polymer ?
#
loop_
_entity_poly.entity_id
_entity_poly.type
_entity_poly.pdbx_seq_one_letter_code
_entity_poly.pdbx_strand_id
1 'polypeptide(L)'
;MDRLEQTICALATPPGEGGIAVIRVSGPDAYPIVEKVFVPVRQGRRVAQAKGYTAMLGHYTLRGEEMDETVALFYRAPHSYTGEDVIELSVHGGTAMAEGLLEALLLAGAAPAGPGEFTRRALEHGKLSLTQAEAVMEVIAANGRQGAALAKSALDGRLAKRIGSIQAALQSLNAHLTAWVDYPEEDVPELSDAALTGTLLTQKAELDDLIAGYGAGAVLRHGVDCVLLGRPNVGKSTLLNLLAGFDRAIVTPVAGTTRDIVEQAVQLGEIRLNLFDTAGVREVGADGDAIEAEGIRRSWKKLDEAGLVLAVFDAAQPLEESDLDIARRCQGRPALAILNKQDLAESTEAARDLLAPYFKQVLTLCAKDAASLQPLSAAVADLLGTAKL
;
A
#
# COMPACT_ATOMS: atom_id res chain seq x y z
N MET A 1 33.38 7.43 -0.56
CA MET A 1 32.80 8.61 -1.22
C MET A 1 31.40 8.74 -0.67
N ASP A 2 31.06 9.87 -0.06
CA ASP A 2 29.78 10.02 0.60
C ASP A 2 28.67 9.97 -0.46
N ARG A 3 27.65 9.11 -0.26
CA ARG A 3 26.60 8.88 -1.27
C ARG A 3 25.76 10.14 -1.51
N LEU A 4 25.74 11.05 -0.55
CA LEU A 4 25.05 12.34 -0.61
C LEU A 4 25.73 13.34 -1.56
N GLU A 5 27.01 13.15 -1.90
CA GLU A 5 27.72 14.05 -2.83
C GLU A 5 27.45 13.71 -4.31
N GLN A 6 26.83 12.56 -4.60
CA GLN A 6 26.55 12.14 -5.97
C GLN A 6 25.19 12.66 -6.45
N THR A 7 25.15 13.19 -7.68
CA THR A 7 23.90 13.52 -8.35
C THR A 7 23.29 12.28 -8.98
N ILE A 8 22.06 11.97 -8.61
CA ILE A 8 21.33 10.78 -9.05
C ILE A 8 20.23 11.12 -10.04
N CYS A 9 19.90 10.18 -10.93
CA CYS A 9 18.74 10.25 -11.79
C CYS A 9 17.98 8.92 -11.90
N ALA A 10 16.67 8.98 -12.09
CA ALA A 10 15.85 7.84 -12.47
C ALA A 10 14.51 8.28 -13.09
N LEU A 11 13.84 7.33 -13.75
CA LEU A 11 12.46 7.47 -14.19
C LEU A 11 11.54 7.62 -12.96
N ALA A 12 10.74 8.68 -12.94
CA ALA A 12 9.78 8.99 -11.89
C ALA A 12 8.34 8.58 -12.23
N THR A 13 8.06 8.32 -13.50
CA THR A 13 6.79 7.75 -13.99
C THR A 13 6.85 6.23 -14.09
N PRO A 14 5.70 5.51 -14.05
CA PRO A 14 5.68 4.08 -14.31
C PRO A 14 6.29 3.72 -15.67
N PRO A 15 6.95 2.56 -15.80
CA PRO A 15 7.42 2.08 -17.10
C PRO A 15 6.24 1.69 -18.00
N GLY A 16 6.41 1.87 -19.30
CA GLY A 16 5.40 1.54 -20.32
C GLY A 16 5.05 2.74 -21.19
N GLU A 17 4.01 2.57 -22.00
CA GLU A 17 3.53 3.61 -22.90
C GLU A 17 2.63 4.61 -22.17
N GLY A 18 2.90 5.90 -22.35
CA GLY A 18 2.10 6.98 -21.78
C GLY A 18 2.22 8.27 -22.58
N GLY A 19 1.41 9.27 -22.25
CA GLY A 19 1.50 10.59 -22.88
C GLY A 19 2.82 11.30 -22.55
N ILE A 20 3.37 11.09 -21.36
CA ILE A 20 4.63 11.67 -20.88
C ILE A 20 5.43 10.66 -20.07
N ALA A 21 6.76 10.81 -20.10
CA ALA A 21 7.67 10.17 -19.17
C ALA A 21 8.50 11.25 -18.46
N VAL A 22 8.66 11.13 -17.14
CA VAL A 22 9.41 12.10 -16.33
C VAL A 22 10.65 11.45 -15.78
N ILE A 23 11.81 12.05 -16.01
CA ILE A 23 13.08 11.67 -15.39
C ILE A 23 13.47 12.74 -14.40
N ARG A 24 13.70 12.32 -13.15
CA ARG A 24 14.09 13.20 -12.06
C ARG A 24 15.58 13.11 -11.83
N VAL A 25 16.24 14.25 -11.67
CA VAL A 25 17.65 14.41 -11.31
C VAL A 25 17.74 15.15 -9.97
N SER A 26 18.52 14.65 -9.01
CA SER A 26 18.70 15.27 -7.67
C SER A 26 20.16 15.21 -7.25
N GLY A 27 20.67 16.33 -6.74
CA GLY A 27 22.01 16.40 -6.17
C GLY A 27 22.75 17.71 -6.48
N PRO A 28 23.99 17.86 -5.99
CA PRO A 28 24.75 19.10 -6.10
C PRO A 28 25.07 19.51 -7.54
N ASP A 29 25.19 18.53 -8.45
CA ASP A 29 25.50 18.74 -9.86
C ASP A 29 24.27 18.63 -10.77
N ALA A 30 23.04 18.62 -10.23
CA ALA A 30 21.82 18.49 -11.03
C ALA A 30 21.76 19.55 -12.16
N TYR A 31 22.03 20.81 -11.84
CA TYR A 31 22.06 21.90 -12.81
C TYR A 31 23.22 21.78 -13.82
N PRO A 32 24.49 21.61 -13.40
CA PRO A 32 25.60 21.36 -14.32
C PRO A 32 25.41 20.17 -15.26
N ILE A 33 24.83 19.07 -14.79
CA ILE A 33 24.56 17.88 -15.60
C ILE A 33 23.47 18.17 -16.62
N VAL A 34 22.34 18.74 -16.20
CA VAL A 34 21.23 19.03 -17.11
C VAL A 34 21.60 20.09 -18.15
N GLU A 35 22.43 21.09 -17.82
CA GLU A 35 22.92 22.08 -18.80
C GLU A 35 23.70 21.43 -19.97
N LYS A 36 24.34 20.27 -19.76
CA LYS A 36 25.04 19.53 -20.84
C LYS A 36 24.08 18.77 -21.75
N VAL A 37 22.90 18.40 -21.25
CA VAL A 37 21.96 17.49 -21.93
C VAL A 37 20.80 18.25 -22.56
N PHE A 38 20.33 19.32 -21.93
CA PHE A 38 19.13 20.06 -22.29
C PHE A 38 19.44 21.43 -22.89
N VAL A 39 18.88 21.70 -24.07
CA VAL A 39 19.04 22.95 -24.81
C VAL A 39 17.70 23.71 -24.82
N PRO A 40 17.59 24.87 -24.15
CA PRO A 40 16.37 25.68 -24.17
C PRO A 40 16.06 26.22 -25.57
N VAL A 41 14.79 26.14 -26.01
CA VAL A 41 14.33 26.68 -27.31
C VAL A 41 14.50 28.20 -27.35
N ARG A 42 14.26 28.89 -26.22
CA ARG A 42 14.35 30.34 -26.14
C ARG A 42 15.80 30.78 -25.94
N GLN A 43 16.35 31.46 -26.95
CA GLN A 43 17.69 32.04 -26.91
C GLN A 43 17.89 32.95 -25.68
N GLY A 44 19.06 32.83 -25.05
CA GLY A 44 19.45 33.58 -23.85
C GLY A 44 18.97 32.98 -22.53
N ARG A 45 18.15 31.93 -22.53
CA ARG A 45 17.86 31.14 -21.32
C ARG A 45 18.96 30.12 -21.09
N ARG A 46 19.36 29.94 -19.82
CA ARG A 46 20.33 28.93 -19.38
C ARG A 46 19.79 28.16 -18.20
N VAL A 47 20.09 26.87 -18.12
CA VAL A 47 19.68 25.99 -17.01
C VAL A 47 20.25 26.52 -15.70
N ALA A 48 21.54 26.88 -15.68
CA ALA A 48 22.26 27.41 -14.51
C ALA A 48 21.61 28.64 -13.87
N GLN A 49 20.82 29.42 -14.63
CA GLN A 49 20.14 30.63 -14.17
C GLN A 49 18.66 30.41 -13.85
N ALA A 50 18.14 29.19 -14.03
CA ALA A 50 16.75 28.89 -13.75
C ALA A 50 16.46 29.04 -12.25
N LYS A 51 15.36 29.74 -11.96
CA LYS A 51 14.81 29.88 -10.60
C LYS A 51 14.02 28.62 -10.24
N GLY A 52 13.93 28.30 -8.95
CA GLY A 52 13.06 27.23 -8.49
C GLY A 52 11.60 27.48 -8.86
N TYR A 53 10.84 26.39 -9.06
CA TYR A 53 9.44 26.38 -9.49
C TYR A 53 9.20 27.11 -10.83
N THR A 54 10.13 26.98 -11.76
CA THR A 54 9.96 27.48 -13.14
C THR A 54 10.16 26.36 -14.16
N ALA A 55 9.53 26.49 -15.32
CA ALA A 55 9.64 25.54 -16.42
C ALA A 55 10.36 26.17 -17.63
N MET A 56 11.06 25.34 -18.39
CA MET A 56 11.62 25.69 -19.70
C MET A 56 11.26 24.63 -20.74
N LEU A 57 10.87 25.08 -21.93
CA LEU A 57 10.78 24.25 -23.11
C LEU A 57 12.14 24.22 -23.81
N GLY A 58 12.55 23.04 -24.26
CA GLY A 58 13.81 22.81 -24.93
C GLY A 58 13.81 21.47 -25.65
N HIS A 59 15.00 21.00 -26.00
CA HIS A 59 15.22 19.65 -26.48
C HIS A 59 16.32 19.00 -25.68
N TYR A 60 16.24 17.70 -25.45
CA TYR A 60 17.39 16.96 -24.93
C TYR A 60 18.23 16.41 -26.09
N THR A 61 19.53 16.32 -25.85
CA THR A 61 20.49 15.80 -26.82
C THR A 61 21.14 14.53 -26.29
N LEU A 62 21.37 13.56 -27.17
CA LEU A 62 22.14 12.36 -26.89
C LEU A 62 23.27 12.28 -27.91
N ARG A 63 24.52 12.31 -27.45
CA ARG A 63 25.72 12.25 -28.30
C ARG A 63 25.77 13.31 -29.41
N GLY A 64 25.16 14.47 -29.17
CA GLY A 64 25.12 15.60 -30.10
C GLY A 64 23.93 15.60 -31.07
N GLU A 65 23.08 14.56 -31.04
CA GLU A 65 21.83 14.52 -31.81
C GLU A 65 20.67 15.00 -30.95
N GLU A 66 19.78 15.80 -31.54
CA GLU A 66 18.51 16.20 -30.92
C GLU A 66 17.55 15.02 -30.94
N MET A 67 17.01 14.67 -29.77
CA MET A 67 16.21 13.45 -29.62
C MET A 67 14.72 13.75 -29.47
N ASP A 68 14.35 14.62 -28.52
CA ASP A 68 12.96 14.93 -28.22
C ASP A 68 12.78 16.37 -27.71
N GLU A 69 11.61 16.93 -27.98
CA GLU A 69 11.14 18.14 -27.30
C GLU A 69 10.87 17.80 -25.83
N THR A 70 11.46 18.59 -24.93
CA THR A 70 11.52 18.30 -23.49
C THR A 70 11.08 19.51 -22.70
N VAL A 71 10.32 19.28 -21.63
CA VAL A 71 10.01 20.31 -20.63
C VAL A 71 10.83 20.04 -19.37
N ALA A 72 11.67 21.00 -19.00
CA ALA A 72 12.46 20.97 -17.77
C ALA A 72 11.78 21.79 -16.67
N LEU A 73 11.49 21.17 -15.52
CA LEU A 73 10.98 21.82 -14.32
C LEU A 73 12.08 21.88 -13.26
N PHE A 74 12.37 23.10 -12.79
CA PHE A 74 13.53 23.39 -11.95
C PHE A 74 13.13 23.59 -10.49
N TYR A 75 13.88 23.00 -9.56
CA TYR A 75 13.77 23.21 -8.12
C TYR A 75 15.15 23.54 -7.55
N ARG A 76 15.19 24.51 -6.65
CA ARG A 76 16.43 24.91 -5.95
C ARG A 76 16.40 24.44 -4.51
N ALA A 77 17.54 23.97 -4.01
CA ALA A 77 17.73 23.73 -2.59
C ALA A 77 17.44 25.01 -1.78
N PRO A 78 16.83 24.92 -0.58
CA PRO A 78 16.29 23.71 0.07
C PRO A 78 14.82 23.39 -0.33
N HIS A 79 14.29 24.07 -1.33
CA HIS A 79 12.88 24.06 -1.73
C HIS A 79 12.60 23.05 -2.86
N SER A 80 12.94 21.79 -2.59
CA SER A 80 12.65 20.64 -3.45
C SER A 80 12.14 19.46 -2.62
N TYR A 81 11.80 18.35 -3.29
CA TYR A 81 11.39 17.10 -2.62
C TYR A 81 12.51 16.53 -1.74
N THR A 82 13.72 16.42 -2.28
CA THR A 82 14.89 15.85 -1.59
C THR A 82 15.58 16.84 -0.65
N GLY A 83 15.29 18.14 -0.77
CA GLY A 83 16.03 19.21 -0.10
C GLY A 83 17.28 19.68 -0.89
N GLU A 84 17.62 19.02 -1.99
CA GLU A 84 18.74 19.35 -2.88
C GLU A 84 18.28 20.18 -4.08
N ASP A 85 19.20 20.56 -4.96
CA ASP A 85 18.83 20.98 -6.31
C ASP A 85 18.21 19.78 -7.06
N VAL A 86 17.03 19.99 -7.65
CA VAL A 86 16.27 18.95 -8.37
C VAL A 86 15.80 19.49 -9.71
N ILE A 87 15.89 18.67 -10.75
CA ILE A 87 15.33 18.99 -12.07
C ILE A 87 14.53 17.79 -12.54
N GLU A 88 13.31 18.04 -13.00
CA GLU A 88 12.44 17.04 -13.63
C GLU A 88 12.35 17.33 -15.13
N LEU A 89 12.72 16.35 -15.95
CA LEU A 89 12.70 16.43 -17.41
C LEU A 89 11.56 15.56 -17.93
N SER A 90 10.57 16.20 -18.55
CA SER A 90 9.41 15.54 -19.15
C SER A 90 9.60 15.41 -20.66
N VAL A 91 9.58 14.18 -21.15
CA VAL A 91 9.67 13.80 -22.57
C VAL A 91 8.39 13.07 -22.99
N HIS A 92 8.22 12.80 -24.28
CA HIS A 92 7.14 11.93 -24.74
C HIS A 92 7.26 10.55 -24.10
N GLY A 93 6.14 9.97 -23.65
CA GLY A 93 6.11 8.74 -22.85
C GLY A 93 6.38 7.44 -23.61
N GLY A 94 7.17 7.49 -24.69
CA GLY A 94 7.67 6.30 -25.37
C GLY A 94 8.96 5.80 -24.70
N THR A 95 9.09 4.48 -24.55
CA THR A 95 10.24 3.83 -23.89
C THR A 95 11.59 4.33 -24.44
N ALA A 96 11.70 4.46 -25.77
CA ALA A 96 12.94 4.93 -26.42
C ALA A 96 13.33 6.37 -26.02
N MET A 97 12.37 7.27 -25.85
CA MET A 97 12.67 8.67 -25.47
C MET A 97 13.09 8.76 -24.01
N ALA A 98 12.42 8.01 -23.13
CA ALA A 98 12.79 7.95 -21.72
C ALA A 98 14.17 7.30 -21.51
N GLU A 99 14.43 6.15 -22.15
CA GLU A 99 15.73 5.47 -22.06
C GLU A 99 16.86 6.33 -22.63
N GLY A 100 16.63 7.01 -23.77
CA GLY A 100 17.60 7.91 -24.38
C GLY A 100 17.96 9.09 -23.49
N LEU A 101 16.98 9.70 -22.82
CA LEU A 101 17.24 10.78 -21.87
C LEU A 101 17.97 10.27 -20.62
N LEU A 102 17.62 9.10 -20.10
CA LEU A 102 18.34 8.50 -18.98
C LEU A 102 19.80 8.22 -19.35
N GLU A 103 20.06 7.66 -20.54
CA GLU A 103 21.41 7.45 -21.07
C GLU A 103 22.19 8.78 -21.15
N ALA A 104 21.57 9.83 -21.69
CA ALA A 104 22.20 11.14 -21.82
C ALA A 104 22.64 11.71 -20.47
N LEU A 105 21.79 11.58 -19.43
CA LEU A 105 22.10 12.03 -18.07
C LEU A 105 23.24 11.22 -17.43
N LEU A 106 23.24 9.90 -17.60
CA LEU A 106 24.30 9.02 -17.09
C LEU A 106 25.64 9.35 -17.76
N LEU A 107 25.66 9.55 -19.08
CA LEU A 107 26.86 9.98 -19.81
C LEU A 107 27.34 11.38 -19.40
N ALA A 108 26.43 12.26 -18.99
CA ALA A 108 26.75 13.62 -18.55
C ALA A 108 27.27 13.70 -17.10
N GLY A 109 27.21 12.59 -16.35
CA GLY A 109 27.80 12.43 -15.01
C GLY A 109 26.82 12.11 -13.90
N ALA A 110 25.52 11.90 -14.17
CA ALA A 110 24.59 11.42 -13.16
C ALA A 110 24.81 9.93 -12.85
N ALA A 111 24.48 9.51 -11.64
CA ALA A 111 24.43 8.11 -11.24
C ALA A 111 22.98 7.59 -11.24
N PRO A 112 22.75 6.29 -11.47
CA PRO A 112 21.41 5.74 -11.32
C PRO A 112 20.97 5.79 -9.85
N ALA A 113 19.76 6.28 -9.59
CA ALA A 113 19.20 6.26 -8.25
C ALA A 113 18.89 4.83 -7.80
N GLY A 114 19.20 4.51 -6.54
CA GLY A 114 18.76 3.27 -5.91
C GLY A 114 17.27 3.29 -5.53
N PRO A 115 16.67 2.13 -5.20
CA PRO A 115 15.29 2.05 -4.74
C PRO A 115 15.04 2.96 -3.54
N GLY A 116 14.01 3.82 -3.64
CA GLY A 116 13.63 4.76 -2.58
C GLY A 116 14.64 5.88 -2.30
N GLU A 117 15.70 6.04 -3.10
CA GLU A 117 16.81 6.93 -2.76
C GLU A 117 16.40 8.41 -2.68
N PHE A 118 15.51 8.89 -3.55
CA PHE A 118 15.00 10.27 -3.45
C PHE A 118 14.29 10.51 -2.11
N THR A 119 13.46 9.56 -1.67
CA THR A 119 12.75 9.65 -0.38
C THR A 119 13.70 9.52 0.79
N ARG A 120 14.73 8.66 0.69
CA ARG A 120 15.81 8.56 1.69
C ARG A 120 16.54 9.90 1.87
N ARG A 121 16.92 10.56 0.77
CA ARG A 121 17.58 11.88 0.83
C ARG A 121 16.67 12.96 1.44
N ALA A 122 15.36 12.92 1.15
CA ALA A 122 14.39 13.81 1.79
C ALA A 122 14.36 13.61 3.31
N LEU A 123 14.43 12.36 3.79
CA LEU A 123 14.55 12.03 5.21
C LEU A 123 15.88 12.54 5.81
N GLU A 124 17.00 12.26 5.14
CA GLU A 124 18.36 12.66 5.58
C GLU A 124 18.50 14.20 5.68
N HIS A 125 17.85 14.95 4.79
CA HIS A 125 17.78 16.41 4.83
C HIS A 125 16.65 16.97 5.73
N GLY A 126 15.97 16.13 6.50
CA GLY A 126 14.92 16.55 7.44
C GLY A 126 13.66 17.12 6.78
N LYS A 127 13.44 16.87 5.48
CA LYS A 127 12.21 17.26 4.76
C LYS A 127 11.01 16.43 5.19
N LEU A 128 11.25 15.19 5.59
CA LEU A 128 10.27 14.20 6.01
C LEU A 128 10.77 13.48 7.26
N SER A 129 9.86 13.07 8.14
CA SER A 129 10.13 12.05 9.16
C SER A 129 10.11 10.64 8.56
N LEU A 130 10.66 9.64 9.26
CA LEU A 130 10.66 8.25 8.78
C LEU A 130 9.23 7.74 8.51
N THR A 131 8.28 8.03 9.40
CA THR A 131 6.87 7.65 9.21
C THR A 131 6.24 8.32 7.99
N GLN A 132 6.68 9.54 7.63
CA GLN A 132 6.20 10.21 6.41
C GLN A 132 6.85 9.62 5.16
N ALA A 133 8.12 9.24 5.23
CA ALA A 133 8.83 8.55 4.14
C ALA A 133 8.16 7.20 3.82
N GLU A 134 7.77 6.43 4.84
CA GLU A 134 7.00 5.19 4.68
C GLU A 134 5.64 5.46 4.06
N ALA A 135 4.93 6.50 4.54
CA ALA A 135 3.63 6.88 4.01
C ALA A 135 3.65 7.28 2.53
N VAL A 136 4.78 7.76 1.98
CA VAL A 136 4.90 8.02 0.53
C VAL A 136 4.66 6.73 -0.26
N MET A 137 5.25 5.61 0.16
CA MET A 137 5.05 4.32 -0.51
C MET A 137 3.61 3.84 -0.36
N GLU A 138 3.02 4.04 0.82
CA GLU A 138 1.63 3.68 1.08
C GLU A 138 0.65 4.48 0.21
N VAL A 139 0.89 5.77 -0.01
CA VAL A 139 0.04 6.60 -0.88
C VAL A 139 0.12 6.13 -2.34
N ILE A 140 1.32 5.76 -2.80
CA ILE A 140 1.52 5.25 -4.17
C ILE A 140 0.82 3.90 -4.35
N ALA A 141 0.87 3.03 -3.33
CA ALA A 141 0.27 1.70 -3.36
C ALA A 141 -1.21 1.67 -2.95
N ALA A 142 -1.77 2.78 -2.45
CA ALA A 142 -3.11 2.82 -1.90
C ALA A 142 -4.16 2.45 -2.96
N ASN A 143 -5.00 1.47 -2.63
CA ASN A 143 -6.18 1.09 -3.39
C ASN A 143 -7.42 1.48 -2.57
N GLY A 144 -8.41 2.10 -3.20
CA GLY A 144 -9.59 2.63 -2.51
C GLY A 144 -9.36 3.98 -1.82
N ARG A 145 -10.46 4.66 -1.44
CA ARG A 145 -10.41 6.05 -0.93
C ARG A 145 -9.97 6.10 0.52
N GLN A 146 -10.42 5.15 1.34
CA GLN A 146 -10.05 5.10 2.76
C GLN A 146 -8.57 4.80 2.98
N GLY A 147 -8.00 3.84 2.25
CA GLY A 147 -6.57 3.54 2.28
C GLY A 147 -5.71 4.76 1.88
N ALA A 148 -6.11 5.46 0.81
CA ALA A 148 -5.45 6.69 0.39
C ALA A 148 -5.57 7.83 1.42
N ALA A 149 -6.72 7.97 2.08
CA ALA A 149 -6.92 8.96 3.14
C ALA A 149 -6.05 8.68 4.38
N LEU A 150 -5.90 7.41 4.76
CA LEU A 150 -5.01 6.99 5.86
C LEU A 150 -3.53 7.18 5.50
N ALA A 151 -3.12 6.79 4.30
CA ALA A 151 -1.74 7.02 3.85
C ALA A 151 -1.43 8.54 3.78
N LYS A 152 -2.37 9.35 3.28
CA LYS A 152 -2.27 10.82 3.30
C LYS A 152 -2.18 11.38 4.72
N SER A 153 -2.97 10.85 5.66
CA SER A 153 -2.92 11.19 7.09
C SER A 153 -1.51 11.08 7.68
N ALA A 154 -0.86 9.94 7.40
CA ALA A 154 0.49 9.65 7.85
C ALA A 154 1.51 10.55 7.15
N LEU A 155 1.34 10.78 5.83
CA LEU A 155 2.15 11.70 5.04
C LEU A 155 2.08 13.16 5.54
N ASP A 156 0.89 13.60 5.96
CA ASP A 156 0.68 14.92 6.60
C ASP A 156 1.33 15.03 8.00
N GLY A 157 1.97 13.94 8.46
CA GLY A 157 2.76 13.89 9.69
C GLY A 157 1.92 13.76 10.95
N ARG A 158 0.64 13.33 10.86
CA ARG A 158 -0.20 13.19 12.07
C ARG A 158 0.35 12.15 13.04
N LEU A 159 0.84 11.02 12.55
CA LEU A 159 1.48 10.01 13.38
C LEU A 159 2.78 10.54 14.01
N ALA A 160 3.65 11.16 13.21
CA ALA A 160 4.89 11.77 13.67
C ALA A 160 4.64 12.81 14.79
N LYS A 161 3.61 13.65 14.63
CA LYS A 161 3.22 14.64 15.65
C LYS A 161 2.76 13.99 16.96
N ARG A 162 1.91 12.95 16.90
CA ARG A 162 1.46 12.23 18.11
C ARG A 162 2.64 11.58 18.85
N ILE A 163 3.52 10.89 18.11
CA ILE A 163 4.73 10.28 18.69
C ILE A 163 5.65 11.35 19.27
N GLY A 164 5.86 12.46 18.57
CA GLY A 164 6.68 13.58 19.03
C GLY A 164 6.17 14.19 20.33
N SER A 165 4.85 14.33 20.50
CA SER A 165 4.26 14.80 21.76
C SER A 165 4.52 13.84 22.92
N ILE A 166 4.41 12.53 22.69
CA ILE A 166 4.71 11.50 23.70
C ILE A 166 6.19 11.54 24.07
N GLN A 167 7.07 11.60 23.07
CA GLN A 167 8.52 11.71 23.28
C GLN A 167 8.88 12.96 24.08
N ALA A 168 8.31 14.11 23.75
CA ALA A 168 8.57 15.36 24.48
C ALA A 168 8.16 15.26 25.96
N ALA A 169 6.99 14.66 26.25
CA ALA A 169 6.55 14.45 27.62
C ALA A 169 7.49 13.52 28.39
N LEU A 170 7.90 12.40 27.80
CA LEU A 170 8.81 11.44 28.42
C LEU A 170 10.24 11.99 28.57
N GLN A 171 10.73 12.77 27.62
CA GLN A 171 12.03 13.44 27.70
C GLN A 171 12.05 14.50 28.80
N SER A 172 10.99 15.30 28.93
CA SER A 172 10.86 16.26 30.02
C SER A 172 10.87 15.56 31.38
N LEU A 173 10.16 14.44 31.50
CA LEU A 173 10.12 13.63 32.70
C LEU A 173 11.50 13.04 33.04
N ASN A 174 12.18 12.51 32.02
CA ASN A 174 13.52 11.96 32.17
C ASN A 174 14.54 13.03 32.58
N ALA A 175 14.47 14.23 31.99
CA ALA A 175 15.34 15.34 32.36
C ALA A 175 15.16 15.76 33.82
N HIS A 176 13.92 15.79 34.32
CA HIS A 176 13.61 16.08 35.72
C HIS A 176 14.20 15.04 36.67
N LEU A 177 13.96 13.75 36.38
CA LEU A 177 14.49 12.65 37.19
C LEU A 177 16.01 12.65 37.20
N THR A 178 16.65 12.89 36.05
CA THR A 178 18.11 12.96 35.94
C THR A 178 18.67 14.10 36.79
N ALA A 179 18.08 15.30 36.72
CA ALA A 179 18.50 16.44 37.53
C ALA A 179 18.38 16.17 39.03
N TRP A 180 17.28 15.55 39.46
CA TRP A 180 17.05 15.20 40.86
C TRP A 180 18.04 14.16 41.40
N VAL A 181 18.44 13.19 40.57
CA VAL A 181 19.42 12.16 40.93
C VAL A 181 20.86 12.72 40.96
N ASP A 182 21.23 13.53 39.97
CA ASP A 182 22.60 14.00 39.79
C ASP A 182 22.96 15.19 40.69
N TYR A 183 21.99 16.01 41.09
CA TYR A 183 22.19 17.23 41.88
C TYR A 183 21.31 17.28 43.14
N PRO A 184 21.48 16.33 44.09
CA PRO A 184 20.64 16.27 45.29
C PRO A 184 20.85 17.45 46.25
N GLU A 185 21.94 18.20 46.11
CA GLU A 185 22.24 19.40 46.91
C GLU A 185 21.70 20.70 46.29
N GLU A 186 21.24 20.67 45.03
CA GLU A 186 20.53 21.78 44.42
C GLU A 186 19.04 21.67 44.76
N ASP A 187 18.35 22.81 44.96
CA ASP A 187 16.90 22.89 45.26
C ASP A 187 16.05 22.51 44.02
N VAL A 188 16.31 21.34 43.41
CA VAL A 188 15.51 20.79 42.33
C VAL A 188 14.15 20.38 42.90
N PRO A 189 13.02 20.90 42.36
CA PRO A 189 11.70 20.55 42.86
C PRO A 189 11.48 19.04 42.83
N GLU A 190 11.03 18.47 43.94
CA GLU A 190 10.75 17.03 44.02
C GLU A 190 9.59 16.67 43.08
N LEU A 191 9.80 15.65 42.25
CA LEU A 191 8.75 15.11 41.41
C LEU A 191 7.84 14.22 42.26
N SER A 192 6.61 14.65 42.53
CA SER A 192 5.67 13.81 43.28
C SER A 192 5.35 12.50 42.54
N ASP A 193 5.22 11.39 43.29
CA ASP A 193 4.80 10.09 42.77
C ASP A 193 3.49 10.16 41.96
N ALA A 194 2.56 11.03 42.39
CA ALA A 194 1.30 11.25 41.70
C ALA A 194 1.50 11.89 40.31
N ALA A 195 2.39 12.88 40.20
CA ALA A 195 2.71 13.53 38.93
C ALA A 195 3.43 12.55 37.98
N LEU A 196 4.42 11.81 38.50
CA LEU A 196 5.14 10.78 37.75
C LEU A 196 4.17 9.73 37.17
N THR A 197 3.37 9.13 38.05
CA THR A 197 2.41 8.08 37.68
C THR A 197 1.36 8.62 36.71
N GLY A 198 0.86 9.83 36.95
CA GLY A 198 -0.11 10.49 36.08
C GLY A 198 0.42 10.67 34.66
N THR A 199 1.61 11.24 34.50
CA THR A 199 2.25 11.42 33.19
C THR A 199 2.42 10.10 32.46
N LEU A 200 2.95 9.07 33.13
CA LEU A 200 3.18 7.75 32.54
C LEU A 200 1.88 7.07 32.10
N LEU A 201 0.83 7.10 32.93
CA LEU A 201 -0.47 6.51 32.58
C LEU A 201 -1.13 7.23 31.41
N THR A 202 -1.03 8.56 31.32
CA THR A 202 -1.51 9.32 30.17
C THR A 202 -0.78 8.93 28.90
N GLN A 203 0.56 8.87 28.92
CA GLN A 203 1.33 8.46 27.74
C GLN A 203 1.06 7.01 27.34
N LYS A 204 0.87 6.12 28.32
CA LYS A 204 0.48 4.72 28.08
C LYS A 204 -0.87 4.64 27.37
N ALA A 205 -1.88 5.37 27.83
CA ALA A 205 -3.20 5.35 27.21
C ALA A 205 -3.16 5.82 25.75
N GLU A 206 -2.41 6.89 25.45
CA GLU A 206 -2.21 7.36 24.07
C GLU A 206 -1.53 6.31 23.17
N LEU A 207 -0.56 5.57 23.72
CA LEU A 207 0.09 4.46 23.00
C LEU A 207 -0.87 3.27 22.79
N ASP A 208 -1.65 2.91 23.80
CA ASP A 208 -2.66 1.84 23.71
C ASP A 208 -3.68 2.16 22.61
N ASP A 209 -4.14 3.42 22.53
CA ASP A 209 -5.07 3.88 21.49
C ASP A 209 -4.45 3.81 20.08
N LEU A 210 -3.16 4.16 19.95
CA LEU A 210 -2.43 4.01 18.69
C LEU A 210 -2.32 2.54 18.26
N ILE A 211 -2.05 1.64 19.21
CA ILE A 211 -1.95 0.20 18.97
C ILE A 211 -3.31 -0.38 18.57
N ALA A 212 -4.38 0.00 19.27
CA ALA A 212 -5.73 -0.48 19.00
C ALA A 212 -6.20 -0.13 17.57
N GLY A 213 -5.83 1.05 17.05
CA GLY A 213 -6.15 1.47 15.69
C GLY A 213 -5.33 0.81 14.58
N TYR A 214 -4.24 0.09 14.91
CA TYR A 214 -3.32 -0.44 13.90
C TYR A 214 -3.95 -1.51 13.01
N GLY A 215 -4.70 -2.46 13.59
CA GLY A 215 -5.24 -3.60 12.84
C GLY A 215 -6.17 -3.20 11.69
N ALA A 216 -7.18 -2.38 11.98
CA ALA A 216 -8.11 -1.90 10.97
C ALA A 216 -7.43 -0.92 9.98
N GLY A 217 -6.47 -0.11 10.45
CA GLY A 217 -5.66 0.72 9.57
C GLY A 217 -4.79 -0.11 8.60
N ALA A 218 -4.21 -1.21 9.06
CA ALA A 218 -3.41 -2.11 8.23
C ALA A 218 -4.27 -2.79 7.14
N VAL A 219 -5.47 -3.24 7.50
CA VAL A 219 -6.45 -3.79 6.53
C VAL A 219 -6.77 -2.78 5.43
N LEU A 220 -6.99 -1.51 5.78
CA LEU A 220 -7.30 -0.47 4.78
C LEU A 220 -6.09 -0.06 3.94
N ARG A 221 -4.85 -0.20 4.45
CA ARG A 221 -3.62 0.17 3.72
C ARG A 221 -3.12 -0.94 2.81
N HIS A 222 -3.08 -2.18 3.29
CA HIS A 222 -2.46 -3.31 2.60
C HIS A 222 -3.47 -4.29 2.01
N GLY A 223 -4.76 -4.10 2.31
CA GLY A 223 -5.77 -5.10 2.07
C GLY A 223 -5.71 -6.22 3.11
N VAL A 224 -6.49 -7.26 2.87
CA VAL A 224 -6.52 -8.47 3.69
C VAL A 224 -6.34 -9.70 2.82
N ASP A 225 -5.46 -10.58 3.28
CA ASP A 225 -5.22 -11.89 2.71
C ASP A 225 -6.46 -12.77 2.90
N CYS A 226 -7.10 -13.10 1.79
CA CYS A 226 -8.43 -13.68 1.78
C CYS A 226 -8.44 -15.03 1.05
N VAL A 227 -8.97 -16.06 1.72
CA VAL A 227 -9.12 -17.41 1.15
C VAL A 227 -10.60 -17.72 0.95
N LEU A 228 -10.93 -18.21 -0.25
CA LEU A 228 -12.23 -18.81 -0.55
C LEU A 228 -12.19 -20.31 -0.21
N LEU A 229 -13.01 -20.74 0.75
CA LEU A 229 -13.16 -22.15 1.12
C LEU A 229 -14.55 -22.67 0.76
N GLY A 230 -14.67 -23.99 0.59
CA GLY A 230 -15.94 -24.63 0.24
C GLY A 230 -15.71 -25.92 -0.55
N ARG A 231 -16.72 -26.79 -0.59
CA ARG A 231 -16.70 -28.01 -1.41
C ARG A 231 -16.69 -27.72 -2.91
N PRO A 232 -16.40 -28.71 -3.77
CA PRO A 232 -16.68 -28.62 -5.19
C PRO A 232 -18.09 -28.11 -5.49
N ASN A 233 -18.26 -27.33 -6.55
CA ASN A 233 -19.56 -26.90 -7.09
C ASN A 233 -20.48 -26.05 -6.18
N VAL A 234 -20.05 -25.64 -4.98
CA VAL A 234 -20.80 -24.70 -4.10
C VAL A 234 -20.85 -23.26 -4.65
N GLY A 235 -20.07 -22.98 -5.70
CA GLY A 235 -20.05 -21.69 -6.40
C GLY A 235 -18.92 -20.74 -5.99
N LYS A 236 -17.81 -21.25 -5.46
CA LYS A 236 -16.58 -20.48 -5.17
C LYS A 236 -16.10 -19.67 -6.38
N SER A 237 -15.99 -20.30 -7.55
CA SER A 237 -15.54 -19.64 -8.79
C SER A 237 -16.54 -18.61 -9.29
N THR A 238 -17.84 -18.83 -9.08
CA THR A 238 -18.88 -17.84 -9.38
C THR A 238 -18.74 -16.61 -8.50
N LEU A 239 -18.50 -16.81 -7.19
CA LEU A 239 -18.24 -15.71 -6.25
C LEU A 239 -16.92 -14.99 -6.58
N LEU A 240 -15.86 -15.73 -6.92
CA LEU A 240 -14.59 -15.15 -7.36
C LEU A 240 -14.78 -14.25 -8.58
N ASN A 241 -15.51 -14.73 -9.59
CA ASN A 241 -15.80 -13.94 -10.79
C ASN A 241 -16.68 -12.73 -10.49
N LEU A 242 -17.64 -12.86 -9.58
CA LEU A 242 -18.46 -11.73 -9.12
C LEU A 242 -17.60 -10.67 -8.45
N LEU A 243 -16.67 -11.09 -7.58
CA LEU A 243 -15.71 -10.20 -6.91
C LEU A 243 -14.71 -9.59 -7.89
N ALA A 244 -14.23 -10.34 -8.88
CA ALA A 244 -13.29 -9.86 -9.88
C ALA A 244 -13.92 -8.95 -10.94
N GLY A 245 -15.22 -9.08 -11.17
CA GLY A 245 -16.00 -8.22 -12.08
C GLY A 245 -16.41 -6.88 -11.47
N PHE A 246 -16.31 -6.74 -10.15
CA PHE A 246 -16.55 -5.50 -9.42
C PHE A 246 -15.21 -4.79 -9.19
N ASP A 247 -15.05 -3.60 -9.78
CA ASP A 247 -13.83 -2.77 -9.78
C ASP A 247 -12.53 -3.58 -9.69
N ARG A 248 -12.04 -4.05 -10.85
CA ARG A 248 -10.64 -4.47 -10.98
C ARG A 248 -9.79 -3.37 -10.35
N ALA A 249 -9.22 -3.63 -9.17
CA ALA A 249 -8.07 -2.88 -8.72
C ALA A 249 -7.04 -3.07 -9.83
N ILE A 250 -6.72 -2.01 -10.56
CA ILE A 250 -5.74 -2.06 -11.65
C ILE A 250 -4.41 -2.32 -10.97
N VAL A 251 -4.08 -3.61 -10.78
CA VAL A 251 -2.74 -4.03 -10.41
C VAL A 251 -1.89 -3.70 -11.64
N THR A 252 -1.06 -2.68 -11.52
CA THR A 252 -0.05 -2.39 -12.53
C THR A 252 0.82 -3.63 -12.65
N PRO A 253 0.97 -4.21 -13.86
CA PRO A 253 1.84 -5.37 -14.06
C PRO A 253 3.29 -4.87 -14.05
N VAL A 254 3.85 -4.64 -12.86
CA VAL A 254 5.30 -4.45 -12.74
C VAL A 254 5.94 -5.83 -12.74
N ALA A 255 6.47 -6.22 -13.89
CA ALA A 255 7.21 -7.47 -14.03
C ALA A 255 8.40 -7.48 -13.03
N GLY A 256 8.40 -8.45 -12.12
CA GLY A 256 9.59 -8.77 -11.32
C GLY A 256 9.52 -8.56 -9.80
N THR A 257 8.38 -8.26 -9.19
CA THR A 257 8.27 -8.24 -7.72
C THR A 257 7.44 -9.43 -7.21
N THR A 258 8.16 -10.35 -6.54
CA THR A 258 7.74 -11.54 -5.77
C THR A 258 6.76 -12.50 -6.46
N ARG A 259 7.21 -13.22 -7.51
CA ARG A 259 7.45 -14.67 -7.46
C ARG A 259 6.46 -15.48 -6.60
N ASP A 260 5.58 -16.19 -7.31
CA ASP A 260 4.75 -17.36 -6.96
C ASP A 260 3.31 -17.12 -6.46
N ILE A 261 2.37 -17.61 -7.29
CA ILE A 261 0.91 -17.67 -7.16
C ILE A 261 0.19 -16.44 -7.73
N VAL A 262 -0.76 -16.68 -8.62
CA VAL A 262 -1.63 -15.66 -9.22
C VAL A 262 -2.55 -15.13 -8.12
N GLU A 263 -2.06 -14.17 -7.35
CA GLU A 263 -2.85 -13.39 -6.40
C GLU A 263 -3.74 -12.43 -7.18
N GLN A 264 -5.06 -12.62 -7.08
CA GLN A 264 -6.01 -11.65 -7.61
C GLN A 264 -6.38 -10.69 -6.50
N ALA A 265 -5.89 -9.46 -6.58
CA ALA A 265 -6.38 -8.38 -5.73
C ALA A 265 -7.72 -7.87 -6.28
N VAL A 266 -8.77 -7.91 -5.47
CA VAL A 266 -10.10 -7.37 -5.81
C VAL A 266 -10.52 -6.30 -4.80
N GLN A 267 -11.28 -5.32 -5.24
CA GLN A 267 -11.79 -4.27 -4.37
C GLN A 267 -13.22 -4.62 -3.93
N LEU A 268 -13.46 -4.86 -2.64
CA LEU A 268 -14.79 -5.09 -2.07
C LEU A 268 -15.16 -3.90 -1.18
N GLY A 269 -15.94 -2.97 -1.73
CA GLY A 269 -16.19 -1.68 -1.08
C GLY A 269 -14.89 -0.90 -0.92
N GLU A 270 -14.51 -0.54 0.31
CA GLU A 270 -13.25 0.16 0.58
C GLU A 270 -12.09 -0.78 0.95
N ILE A 271 -12.33 -2.10 1.02
CA ILE A 271 -11.33 -3.09 1.44
C ILE A 271 -10.79 -3.83 0.22
N ARG A 272 -9.47 -3.84 0.07
CA ARG A 272 -8.78 -4.69 -0.91
C ARG A 272 -8.68 -6.11 -0.35
N LEU A 273 -9.18 -7.10 -1.09
CA LEU A 273 -8.99 -8.52 -0.78
C LEU A 273 -7.87 -9.06 -1.66
N ASN A 274 -6.80 -9.59 -1.05
CA ASN A 274 -5.77 -10.34 -1.76
C ASN A 274 -6.24 -11.79 -1.83
N LEU A 275 -6.90 -12.15 -2.93
CA LEU A 275 -7.48 -13.48 -3.09
C LEU A 275 -6.41 -14.47 -3.48
N PHE A 276 -6.29 -15.50 -2.66
CA PHE A 276 -5.52 -16.68 -2.98
C PHE A 276 -6.42 -17.72 -3.62
N ASP A 277 -6.21 -17.98 -4.91
CA ASP A 277 -6.86 -19.09 -5.60
C ASP A 277 -5.86 -20.22 -5.87
N THR A 278 -6.33 -21.44 -5.66
CA THR A 278 -5.68 -22.63 -6.18
C THR A 278 -6.69 -23.44 -6.95
N ALA A 279 -6.58 -23.23 -8.27
CA ALA A 279 -7.24 -23.88 -9.41
C ALA A 279 -8.51 -23.16 -9.94
N GLY A 280 -8.35 -22.43 -11.05
CA GLY A 280 -9.53 -22.03 -11.82
C GLY A 280 -9.36 -21.08 -13.00
N VAL A 281 -8.21 -20.44 -13.23
CA VAL A 281 -8.08 -19.43 -14.31
C VAL A 281 -7.39 -19.93 -15.58
N ARG A 282 -7.10 -21.23 -15.73
CA ARG A 282 -6.71 -21.79 -17.04
C ARG A 282 -7.39 -23.12 -17.33
N GLU A 283 -8.22 -23.07 -18.36
CA GLU A 283 -8.76 -24.13 -19.21
C GLU A 283 -9.61 -25.23 -18.55
N VAL A 284 -10.87 -25.23 -18.98
CA VAL A 284 -11.82 -26.34 -18.93
C VAL A 284 -11.23 -27.48 -19.77
N GLY A 285 -10.43 -28.34 -19.14
CA GLY A 285 -9.85 -29.55 -19.72
C GLY A 285 -10.20 -30.77 -18.87
N ALA A 286 -10.32 -31.94 -19.51
CA ALA A 286 -11.05 -33.13 -19.08
C ALA A 286 -10.54 -33.90 -17.82
N ASP A 287 -9.74 -33.28 -16.95
CA ASP A 287 -9.13 -33.91 -15.76
C ASP A 287 -9.45 -33.12 -14.46
N GLY A 288 -10.74 -32.95 -14.14
CA GLY A 288 -11.24 -32.06 -13.08
C GLY A 288 -10.91 -32.49 -11.63
N ASP A 289 -10.92 -33.79 -11.32
CA ASP A 289 -10.93 -34.26 -9.93
C ASP A 289 -9.57 -34.13 -9.20
N ALA A 290 -8.45 -34.30 -9.92
CA ALA A 290 -7.11 -34.24 -9.33
C ALA A 290 -6.63 -32.79 -9.09
N ILE A 291 -7.01 -31.88 -9.98
CA ILE A 291 -6.73 -30.44 -9.86
C ILE A 291 -7.52 -29.82 -8.70
N GLU A 292 -8.76 -30.26 -8.52
CA GLU A 292 -9.65 -29.78 -7.45
C GLU A 292 -9.22 -30.26 -6.05
N ALA A 293 -8.75 -31.50 -5.93
CA ALA A 293 -8.19 -32.02 -4.67
C ALA A 293 -6.91 -31.29 -4.25
N GLU A 294 -6.04 -30.93 -5.20
CA GLU A 294 -4.84 -30.12 -4.94
C GLU A 294 -5.21 -28.67 -4.59
N GLY A 295 -6.27 -28.13 -5.19
CA GLY A 295 -6.85 -26.83 -4.82
C GLY A 295 -7.28 -26.79 -3.35
N ILE A 296 -8.03 -27.80 -2.92
CA ILE A 296 -8.44 -27.96 -1.52
C ILE A 296 -7.22 -28.04 -0.59
N ARG A 297 -6.21 -28.87 -0.92
CA ARG A 297 -4.99 -29.03 -0.09
C ARG A 297 -4.22 -27.72 0.09
N ARG A 298 -4.13 -26.90 -0.95
CA ARG A 298 -3.42 -25.61 -0.88
C ARG A 298 -4.22 -24.54 -0.16
N SER A 299 -5.55 -24.49 -0.33
CA SER A 299 -6.41 -23.61 0.48
C SER A 299 -6.29 -23.94 1.97
N TRP A 300 -6.09 -25.21 2.34
CA TRP A 300 -5.83 -25.57 3.73
C TRP A 300 -4.51 -25.03 4.28
N LYS A 301 -3.43 -25.05 3.50
CA LYS A 301 -2.14 -24.49 3.94
C LYS A 301 -2.20 -22.98 4.12
N LYS A 302 -2.95 -22.29 3.26
CA LYS A 302 -3.13 -20.83 3.34
C LYS A 302 -4.13 -20.39 4.39
N LEU A 303 -4.94 -21.30 4.92
CA LEU A 303 -5.95 -21.00 5.93
C LEU A 303 -5.33 -20.49 7.25
N ASP A 304 -4.10 -20.92 7.56
CA ASP A 304 -3.38 -20.49 8.75
C ASP A 304 -2.78 -19.07 8.60
N GLU A 305 -2.55 -18.64 7.36
CA GLU A 305 -1.97 -17.34 7.01
C GLU A 305 -3.04 -16.30 6.64
N ALA A 306 -4.28 -16.75 6.39
CA ALA A 306 -5.37 -15.89 5.93
C ALA A 306 -5.85 -14.92 7.02
N GLY A 307 -5.86 -13.63 6.68
CA GLY A 307 -6.50 -12.59 7.51
C GLY A 307 -8.03 -12.59 7.39
N LEU A 308 -8.59 -13.22 6.36
CA LEU A 308 -10.04 -13.39 6.15
C LEU A 308 -10.35 -14.73 5.46
N VAL A 309 -11.41 -15.39 5.91
CA VAL A 309 -11.94 -16.61 5.29
C VAL A 309 -13.37 -16.38 4.83
N LEU A 310 -13.63 -16.62 3.54
CA LEU A 310 -14.98 -16.68 3.00
C LEU A 310 -15.32 -18.14 2.71
N ALA A 311 -16.05 -18.77 3.63
CA ALA A 311 -16.47 -20.16 3.52
C ALA A 311 -17.81 -20.24 2.78
N VAL A 312 -17.79 -20.78 1.56
CA VAL A 312 -18.94 -20.88 0.66
C VAL A 312 -19.59 -22.25 0.78
N PHE A 313 -20.89 -22.25 0.98
CA PHE A 313 -21.74 -23.44 1.11
C PHE A 313 -22.90 -23.34 0.12
N ASP A 314 -23.40 -24.49 -0.33
CA ASP A 314 -24.55 -24.54 -1.23
C ASP A 314 -25.86 -24.51 -0.42
N ALA A 315 -26.65 -23.44 -0.54
CA ALA A 315 -27.93 -23.28 0.13
C ALA A 315 -29.03 -24.17 -0.46
N ALA A 316 -28.87 -24.66 -1.70
CA ALA A 316 -29.85 -25.48 -2.38
C ALA A 316 -29.80 -26.95 -1.93
N GLN A 317 -28.81 -27.33 -1.12
CA GLN A 317 -28.61 -28.70 -0.64
C GLN A 317 -28.45 -28.70 0.89
N PRO A 318 -28.86 -29.79 1.58
CA PRO A 318 -28.52 -29.97 2.98
C PRO A 318 -27.00 -29.97 3.20
N LEU A 319 -26.56 -29.43 4.34
CA LEU A 319 -25.15 -29.48 4.71
C LEU A 319 -24.70 -30.92 4.93
N GLU A 320 -23.51 -31.23 4.42
CA GLU A 320 -22.85 -32.52 4.62
C GLU A 320 -21.82 -32.44 5.77
N GLU A 321 -21.37 -33.59 6.27
CA GLU A 321 -20.32 -33.64 7.30
C GLU A 321 -19.03 -32.93 6.85
N SER A 322 -18.74 -32.99 5.55
CA SER A 322 -17.62 -32.29 4.92
C SER A 322 -17.77 -30.76 4.95
N ASP A 323 -19.00 -30.22 4.94
CA ASP A 323 -19.26 -28.79 5.18
C ASP A 323 -19.03 -28.43 6.65
N LEU A 324 -19.46 -29.30 7.56
CA LEU A 324 -19.23 -29.10 9.00
C LEU A 324 -17.75 -29.17 9.37
N ASP A 325 -16.95 -29.99 8.68
CA ASP A 325 -15.49 -30.00 8.83
C ASP A 325 -14.84 -28.68 8.39
N ILE A 326 -15.34 -28.06 7.32
CA ILE A 326 -14.90 -26.71 6.92
C ILE A 326 -15.29 -25.71 8.00
N ALA A 327 -16.52 -25.77 8.52
CA ALA A 327 -17.01 -24.88 9.57
C ALA A 327 -16.16 -24.97 10.85
N ARG A 328 -15.90 -26.19 11.35
CA ARG A 328 -15.05 -26.44 12.53
C ARG A 328 -13.65 -25.84 12.37
N ARG A 329 -13.07 -25.91 11.17
CA ARG A 329 -11.74 -25.33 10.88
C ARG A 329 -11.75 -23.81 10.77
N CYS A 330 -12.91 -23.19 10.56
CA CYS A 330 -13.05 -21.73 10.55
C CYS A 330 -13.26 -21.15 11.95
N GLN A 331 -13.52 -22.00 12.95
CA GLN A 331 -13.83 -21.56 14.31
C GLN A 331 -12.66 -20.78 14.93
N GLY A 332 -12.98 -19.63 15.53
CA GLY A 332 -11.99 -18.74 16.16
C GLY A 332 -11.18 -17.90 15.18
N ARG A 333 -11.44 -17.98 13.87
CA ARG A 333 -10.79 -17.18 12.83
C ARG A 333 -11.69 -16.04 12.36
N PRO A 334 -11.14 -15.00 11.71
CA PRO A 334 -11.94 -14.00 10.99
C PRO A 334 -12.58 -14.66 9.76
N ALA A 335 -13.74 -15.30 9.96
CA ALA A 335 -14.42 -16.08 8.94
C ALA A 335 -15.89 -15.71 8.80
N LEU A 336 -16.36 -15.65 7.55
CA LEU A 336 -17.76 -15.51 7.16
C LEU A 336 -18.24 -16.80 6.49
N ALA A 337 -19.43 -17.25 6.86
CA ALA A 337 -20.13 -18.28 6.09
C ALA A 337 -21.03 -17.63 5.03
N ILE A 338 -20.95 -18.13 3.80
CA ILE A 338 -21.72 -17.67 2.64
C ILE A 338 -22.57 -18.84 2.15
N LEU A 339 -23.86 -18.81 2.46
CA LEU A 339 -24.88 -19.69 1.88
C LEU A 339 -25.23 -19.17 0.48
N ASN A 340 -24.57 -19.72 -0.54
CA ASN A 340 -24.72 -19.34 -1.94
C ASN A 340 -25.87 -20.10 -2.61
N LYS A 341 -26.34 -19.64 -3.77
CA LYS A 341 -27.48 -20.20 -4.54
C LYS A 341 -28.84 -20.07 -3.83
N GLN A 342 -29.04 -18.96 -3.12
CA GLN A 342 -30.30 -18.68 -2.44
C GLN A 342 -31.52 -18.73 -3.37
N ASP A 343 -31.33 -18.47 -4.67
CA ASP A 343 -32.35 -18.53 -5.71
C ASP A 343 -32.91 -19.93 -5.94
N LEU A 344 -32.19 -20.96 -5.50
CA LEU A 344 -32.54 -22.38 -5.65
C LEU A 344 -32.95 -23.04 -4.32
N ALA A 345 -32.83 -22.32 -3.20
CA ALA A 345 -33.09 -22.86 -1.87
C ALA A 345 -34.56 -22.61 -1.44
N GLU A 346 -35.24 -23.64 -0.94
CA GLU A 346 -36.58 -23.48 -0.35
C GLU A 346 -36.53 -22.77 1.02
N SER A 347 -35.50 -23.06 1.82
CA SER A 347 -35.21 -22.38 3.09
C SER A 347 -33.72 -22.49 3.42
N THR A 348 -33.18 -21.48 4.09
CA THR A 348 -31.78 -21.43 4.54
C THR A 348 -31.62 -21.44 6.06
N GLU A 349 -32.72 -21.49 6.81
CA GLU A 349 -32.72 -21.38 8.28
C GLU A 349 -31.96 -22.53 8.94
N ALA A 350 -32.25 -23.78 8.55
CA ALA A 350 -31.60 -24.95 9.13
C ALA A 350 -30.07 -24.95 8.90
N ALA A 351 -29.63 -24.59 7.70
CA ALA A 351 -28.20 -24.47 7.39
C ALA A 351 -27.55 -23.32 8.17
N ARG A 352 -28.25 -22.19 8.30
CA ARG A 352 -27.79 -21.02 9.06
C ARG A 352 -27.60 -21.36 10.54
N ASP A 353 -28.56 -22.05 11.15
CA ASP A 353 -28.51 -22.43 12.56
C ASP A 353 -27.36 -23.42 12.84
N LEU A 354 -27.09 -24.34 11.92
CA LEU A 354 -25.98 -25.27 12.02
C LEU A 354 -24.60 -24.59 11.89
N LEU A 355 -24.49 -23.54 11.08
CA LEU A 355 -23.23 -22.82 10.85
C LEU A 355 -22.98 -21.71 11.88
N ALA A 356 -24.03 -21.09 12.44
CA ALA A 356 -23.92 -19.97 13.37
C ALA A 356 -22.93 -20.16 14.53
N PRO A 357 -22.75 -21.36 15.14
CA PRO A 357 -21.76 -21.55 16.20
C PRO A 357 -20.30 -21.41 15.76
N TYR A 358 -20.01 -21.56 14.47
CA TYR A 358 -18.64 -21.61 13.94
C TYR A 358 -18.17 -20.28 13.35
N PHE A 359 -19.09 -19.41 12.96
CA PHE A 359 -18.80 -18.17 12.24
C PHE A 359 -19.32 -16.96 13.00
N LYS A 360 -18.64 -15.82 12.85
CA LYS A 360 -19.12 -14.55 13.41
C LYS A 360 -20.40 -14.09 12.73
N GLN A 361 -20.56 -14.40 11.44
CA GLN A 361 -21.74 -14.06 10.67
C GLN A 361 -21.96 -15.09 9.56
N VAL A 362 -23.23 -15.37 9.28
CA VAL A 362 -23.69 -16.22 8.18
C VAL A 362 -24.54 -15.36 7.25
N LEU A 363 -24.15 -15.30 5.98
CA LEU A 363 -24.82 -14.54 4.93
C LEU A 363 -25.46 -15.49 3.93
N THR A 364 -26.64 -15.13 3.45
CA THR A 364 -27.32 -15.81 2.36
C THR A 364 -27.30 -14.91 1.13
N LEU A 365 -26.85 -15.43 -0.02
CA LEU A 365 -26.72 -14.64 -1.24
C LEU A 365 -26.81 -15.48 -2.52
N CYS A 366 -26.93 -14.81 -3.67
CA CYS A 366 -26.76 -15.41 -4.98
C CYS A 366 -25.50 -14.84 -5.64
N ALA A 367 -24.45 -15.64 -5.80
CA ALA A 367 -23.20 -15.19 -6.42
C ALA A 367 -23.33 -14.82 -7.92
N LYS A 368 -24.49 -15.06 -8.54
CA LYS A 368 -24.79 -14.58 -9.90
C LYS A 368 -25.38 -13.16 -9.90
N ASP A 369 -25.83 -12.68 -8.75
CA ASP A 369 -26.48 -11.38 -8.60
C ASP A 369 -25.49 -10.36 -8.00
N ALA A 370 -25.30 -9.25 -8.70
CA ALA A 370 -24.47 -8.13 -8.25
C ALA A 370 -24.98 -7.49 -6.95
N ALA A 371 -26.29 -7.57 -6.67
CA ALA A 371 -26.86 -7.05 -5.42
C ALA A 371 -26.26 -7.74 -4.17
N SER A 372 -25.75 -8.97 -4.32
CA SER A 372 -25.11 -9.75 -3.26
C SER A 372 -23.79 -9.15 -2.74
N LEU A 373 -23.17 -8.25 -3.49
CA LEU A 373 -21.88 -7.65 -3.11
C LEU A 373 -21.99 -6.63 -1.98
N GLN A 374 -23.07 -5.86 -1.93
CA GLN A 374 -23.31 -4.88 -0.87
C GLN A 374 -23.37 -5.51 0.54
N PRO A 375 -24.23 -6.54 0.80
CA PRO A 375 -24.27 -7.18 2.12
C PRO A 375 -22.96 -7.91 2.45
N LEU A 376 -22.29 -8.50 1.44
CA LEU A 376 -20.97 -9.11 1.64
C LEU A 376 -19.92 -8.08 2.05
N SER A 377 -19.90 -6.92 1.38
CA SER A 377 -18.99 -5.81 1.70
C SER A 377 -19.21 -5.29 3.12
N ALA A 378 -20.46 -5.10 3.53
CA ALA A 378 -20.79 -4.62 4.88
C ALA A 378 -20.35 -5.62 5.96
N ALA A 379 -20.59 -6.91 5.74
CA ALA A 379 -20.19 -7.98 6.65
C ALA A 379 -18.66 -8.09 6.79
N VAL A 380 -17.92 -7.99 5.69
CA VAL A 380 -16.45 -7.99 5.73
C VAL A 380 -15.93 -6.76 6.48
N ALA A 381 -16.52 -5.58 6.27
CA ALA A 381 -16.12 -4.37 6.97
C ALA A 381 -16.38 -4.42 8.48
N ASP A 382 -17.51 -5.00 8.91
CA ASP A 382 -17.81 -5.19 10.33
C ASP A 382 -16.85 -6.20 10.98
N LEU A 383 -16.64 -7.35 10.31
CA LEU A 383 -15.75 -8.40 10.80
C LEU A 383 -14.30 -7.93 10.97
N LEU A 384 -13.80 -7.09 10.06
CA LEU A 384 -12.44 -6.55 10.09
C LEU A 384 -12.32 -5.24 10.88
N GLY A 385 -13.42 -4.74 11.47
CA GLY A 385 -13.44 -3.54 12.28
C GLY A 385 -13.21 -2.24 11.51
N THR A 386 -13.39 -2.25 10.18
CA THR A 386 -13.24 -1.07 9.32
C THR A 386 -14.54 -0.29 9.13
N ALA A 387 -15.70 -0.85 9.50
CA ALA A 387 -17.01 -0.22 9.33
C ALA A 387 -17.20 1.12 10.10
N LYS A 388 -16.38 1.40 11.11
CA LYS A 388 -16.48 2.59 11.98
C LYS A 388 -15.35 3.61 11.77
N LEU A 389 -14.46 3.35 10.81
CA LEU A 389 -13.34 4.21 10.41
C LEU A 389 -13.66 4.93 9.11
#